data_AF-A0A383EHT0-F1
#
_entry.id   AF-A0A383EHT0-F1
#
_cell.length_a   1.000
_cell.length_b   1.000
_cell.length_c   1.000
_cell.angle_alpha   90.00
_cell.angle_beta   90.00
_cell.angle_gamma   90.00
#
_symmetry.space_group_name_H-M   'P 1'
#
loop_
_entity.id
_entity.type
_entity.pdbx_description
1 polymer ?
#
loop_
_entity_poly.entity_id
_entity_poly.type
_entity_poly.pdbx_seq_one_letter_code
_entity_poly.pdbx_strand_id
1 'polypeptide(L)'
;FLVYATQISSGQGVGTLHGNSWVNAEKQINGGYIDPDMEEPYLNEADIDSFEGWSYYPEIVETVNQNQDAPGAVGNFNANNGYEDEPLTGIPGWGDSTDGIASEYIALLDLERGSYKLGVNSDDGFHASFGANFGDLLAQTAGIFDGGRGASDTNFEIFIEEAGLYPYRVAWWEGGGGANIEIFSVVAGEKTLINDPDVEGSIKAYTIAGAVVDESTTVRATTGRAKVLSV
;
A
#
# COMPACT_ATOMS: atom_id res chain seq x y z
N PHE A 1 1.74 2.26 -9.52
CA PHE A 1 0.74 2.21 -8.43
C PHE A 1 0.46 3.61 -7.94
N LEU A 2 -0.80 3.92 -7.64
CA LEU A 2 -1.16 5.13 -6.90
C LEU A 2 -1.10 4.78 -5.41
N VAL A 3 -0.39 5.58 -4.62
CA VAL A 3 -0.11 5.33 -3.21
C VAL A 3 -0.83 6.37 -2.38
N TYR A 4 -1.61 5.92 -1.39
CA TYR A 4 -2.16 6.76 -0.33
C TYR A 4 -1.46 6.38 0.97
N ALA A 5 -0.32 7.03 1.24
CA ALA A 5 0.42 6.82 2.47
C ALA A 5 -0.28 7.50 3.65
N THR A 6 -0.27 6.84 4.80
CA THR A 6 -0.72 7.45 6.05
C THR A 6 0.20 7.12 7.21
N GLN A 7 0.38 8.07 8.12
CA GLN A 7 1.15 7.88 9.34
C GLN A 7 0.48 8.58 10.52
N ILE A 8 0.40 7.86 11.65
CA ILE A 8 0.05 8.41 12.95
C ILE A 8 1.08 7.85 13.94
N SER A 9 1.90 8.73 14.51
CA SER A 9 3.12 8.32 15.20
C SER A 9 3.40 9.14 16.47
N SER A 10 4.62 9.01 16.97
CA SER A 10 5.14 9.79 18.10
C SER A 10 5.17 11.29 17.85
N GLY A 11 5.14 11.73 16.59
CA GLY A 11 4.95 13.13 16.21
C GLY A 11 3.63 13.72 16.74
N GLN A 12 2.61 12.87 16.92
CA GLN A 12 1.32 13.21 17.52
C GLN A 12 1.17 12.68 18.96
N GLY A 13 2.27 12.31 19.62
CA GLY A 13 2.28 11.85 21.01
C GLY A 13 1.80 10.41 21.24
N VAL A 14 1.64 9.62 20.17
CA VAL A 14 1.23 8.21 20.24
C VAL A 14 2.26 7.27 19.63
N GLY A 15 2.16 5.97 19.88
CA GLY A 15 2.93 4.98 19.12
C GLY A 15 2.18 4.60 17.85
N THR A 16 2.24 3.32 17.48
CA THR A 16 1.29 2.76 16.51
C THR A 16 -0.12 2.66 17.09
N LEU A 17 -1.11 3.21 16.38
CA LEU A 17 -2.53 3.03 16.71
C LEU A 17 -3.12 1.75 16.12
N HIS A 18 -2.54 1.24 15.02
CA HIS A 18 -3.08 0.06 14.36
C HIS A 18 -2.68 -1.25 15.05
N GLY A 19 -1.57 -1.26 15.79
CA GLY A 19 -1.14 -2.42 16.59
C GLY A 19 -0.90 -3.67 15.75
N ASN A 20 -0.44 -3.49 14.50
CA ASN A 20 -0.24 -4.54 13.51
C ASN A 20 -1.45 -5.45 13.26
N SER A 21 -2.66 -4.88 13.31
CA SER A 21 -3.88 -5.56 12.88
C SER A 21 -4.49 -4.91 11.64
N TRP A 22 -4.90 -5.74 10.69
CA TRP A 22 -5.56 -5.32 9.45
C TRP A 22 -6.76 -4.40 9.70
N VAL A 23 -7.67 -4.78 10.61
CA VAL A 23 -8.90 -3.99 10.90
C VAL A 23 -8.55 -2.58 11.36
N ASN A 24 -7.51 -2.46 12.16
CA ASN A 24 -7.07 -1.19 12.71
C ASN A 24 -6.22 -0.39 11.71
N ALA A 25 -5.42 -1.06 10.87
CA ALA A 25 -4.72 -0.42 9.75
C ALA A 25 -5.71 0.16 8.74
N GLU A 26 -6.80 -0.56 8.42
CA GLU A 26 -7.89 -0.01 7.61
C GLU A 26 -8.52 1.20 8.28
N LYS A 27 -8.74 1.16 9.61
CA LYS A 27 -9.26 2.32 10.34
C LYS A 27 -8.33 3.53 10.20
N GLN A 28 -7.01 3.34 10.23
CA GLN A 28 -6.03 4.40 9.99
C GLN A 28 -6.06 4.90 8.55
N ILE A 29 -6.00 4.02 7.54
CA ILE A 29 -6.08 4.38 6.12
C ILE A 29 -7.36 5.19 5.82
N ASN A 30 -8.44 4.95 6.57
CA ASN A 30 -9.70 5.67 6.43
C ASN A 30 -9.80 6.98 7.25
N GLY A 31 -8.77 7.37 8.00
CA GLY A 31 -8.79 8.56 8.86
C GLY A 31 -9.73 8.43 10.06
N GLY A 32 -9.93 7.21 10.57
CA GLY A 32 -10.96 6.90 11.56
C GLY A 32 -10.54 7.01 13.03
N TYR A 33 -9.29 7.40 13.31
CA TYR A 33 -8.81 7.55 14.69
C TYR A 33 -9.06 8.97 15.23
N ILE A 34 -9.53 9.03 16.47
CA ILE A 34 -9.79 10.27 17.21
C ILE A 34 -8.80 10.36 18.36
N ASP A 35 -8.17 11.51 18.51
CA ASP A 35 -7.37 11.87 19.67
C ASP A 35 -8.30 12.00 20.89
N PRO A 36 -8.16 11.14 21.92
CA PRO A 36 -9.04 11.17 23.08
C PRO A 36 -8.85 12.41 23.97
N ASP A 37 -7.72 13.12 23.86
CA ASP A 37 -7.42 14.30 24.67
C ASP A 37 -7.95 15.58 24.01
N MET A 38 -7.89 15.66 22.68
CA MET A 38 -8.39 16.81 21.91
C MET A 38 -9.85 16.63 21.42
N GLU A 39 -10.36 15.41 21.41
CA GLU A 39 -11.65 15.02 20.81
C GLU A 39 -11.74 15.33 19.30
N GLU A 40 -10.60 15.46 18.62
CA GLU A 40 -10.47 15.73 17.19
C GLU A 40 -9.81 14.53 16.47
N PRO A 41 -9.96 14.39 15.13
CA PRO A 41 -9.22 13.38 14.39
C PRO A 41 -7.71 13.54 14.53
N TYR A 42 -6.98 12.43 14.58
CA TYR A 42 -5.54 12.48 14.29
C TYR A 42 -5.33 13.01 12.87
N LEU A 43 -4.18 13.62 12.64
CA LEU A 43 -3.74 14.10 11.34
C LEU A 43 -2.93 13.01 10.63
N ASN A 44 -2.81 13.13 9.31
CA ASN A 44 -1.98 12.24 8.54
C ASN A 44 -0.58 12.85 8.38
N GLU A 45 0.41 12.32 9.10
CA GLU A 45 1.78 12.84 9.05
C GLU A 45 2.45 12.69 7.67
N ALA A 46 1.99 11.72 6.87
CA ALA A 46 2.51 11.46 5.52
C ALA A 46 1.99 12.47 4.47
N ASP A 47 1.00 13.28 4.81
CA ASP A 47 0.60 14.42 4.01
C ASP A 47 1.23 15.70 4.58
N ILE A 48 2.14 16.29 3.79
CA ILE A 48 2.93 17.46 4.18
C ILE A 48 2.08 18.68 4.55
N ASP A 49 0.82 18.77 4.08
CA ASP A 49 -0.08 19.88 4.37
C ASP A 49 -1.24 19.50 5.33
N SER A 50 -1.23 18.29 5.92
CA SER A 50 -2.29 17.84 6.85
C SER A 50 -2.10 18.45 8.27
N PHE A 51 -2.51 19.72 8.43
CA PHE A 51 -2.45 20.43 9.71
C PHE A 51 -3.81 20.81 10.31
N GLU A 52 -4.87 20.83 9.49
CA GLU A 52 -6.21 21.26 9.91
C GLU A 52 -7.23 20.11 9.95
N GLY A 53 -6.88 18.96 9.36
CA GLY A 53 -7.71 17.77 9.32
C GLY A 53 -7.08 16.67 8.49
N TRP A 54 -7.69 15.48 8.54
CA TRP A 54 -7.23 14.32 7.82
C TRP A 54 -7.27 14.53 6.30
N SER A 55 -6.11 14.38 5.65
CA SER A 55 -5.94 14.43 4.20
C SER A 55 -4.85 13.46 3.75
N TYR A 56 -4.70 13.28 2.45
CA TYR A 56 -3.70 12.43 1.83
C TYR A 56 -2.89 13.24 0.82
N TYR A 57 -1.61 12.91 0.68
CA TYR A 57 -0.74 13.39 -0.38
C TYR A 57 -0.36 12.22 -1.30
N PRO A 58 -1.24 11.85 -2.26
CA PRO A 58 -1.02 10.67 -3.08
C PRO A 58 0.10 10.88 -4.11
N GLU A 59 0.90 9.83 -4.31
CA GLU A 59 1.97 9.79 -5.30
C GLU A 59 1.84 8.56 -6.21
N ILE A 60 2.49 8.59 -7.37
CA ILE A 60 2.58 7.44 -8.27
C ILE A 60 4.00 6.88 -8.22
N VAL A 61 4.11 5.59 -7.89
CA VAL A 61 5.35 4.80 -8.03
C VAL A 61 5.25 3.85 -9.22
N GLU A 62 6.30 3.71 -10.03
CA GLU A 62 6.25 2.85 -11.24
C GLU A 62 6.12 1.37 -10.85
N THR A 63 7.00 0.92 -9.96
CA THR A 63 6.99 -0.39 -9.29
C THR A 63 6.95 -0.19 -7.78
N VAL A 64 6.36 -1.11 -7.02
CA VAL A 64 6.43 -1.03 -5.54
C VAL A 64 7.64 -1.85 -5.09
N ASN A 65 8.74 -1.14 -4.81
CA ASN A 65 9.95 -1.64 -4.19
C ASN A 65 10.49 -0.59 -3.21
N GLN A 66 9.92 -0.53 -2.01
CA GLN A 66 10.16 0.58 -1.08
C GLN A 66 10.64 0.14 0.29
N ASN A 67 11.48 0.97 0.89
CA ASN A 67 12.14 0.74 2.18
C ASN A 67 12.33 2.08 2.93
N GLN A 68 12.18 2.08 4.25
CA GLN A 68 12.46 3.27 5.08
C GLN A 68 13.93 3.72 5.01
N ASP A 69 14.85 2.77 4.88
CA ASP A 69 16.30 3.02 4.87
C ASP A 69 16.83 3.15 3.43
N ALA A 70 15.96 3.48 2.47
CA ALA A 70 16.32 3.60 1.07
C ALA A 70 17.42 4.67 0.81
N PRO A 71 18.45 4.37 0.00
CA PRO A 71 18.69 3.07 -0.62
C PRO A 71 19.21 2.06 0.41
N GLY A 72 18.43 0.99 0.62
CA GLY A 72 18.73 -0.13 1.49
C GLY A 72 18.89 -1.41 0.68
N ALA A 73 19.29 -2.49 1.35
CA ALA A 73 19.31 -3.81 0.73
C ALA A 73 18.40 -4.76 1.50
N VAL A 74 17.09 -4.51 1.38
CA VAL A 74 16.02 -5.31 2.02
C VAL A 74 15.24 -6.06 0.94
N GLY A 75 14.46 -7.07 1.34
CA GLY A 75 13.57 -7.78 0.42
C GLY A 75 14.27 -8.60 -0.68
N ASN A 76 13.51 -8.91 -1.74
CA ASN A 76 13.95 -9.67 -2.90
C ASN A 76 14.58 -8.81 -3.99
N PHE A 77 14.17 -7.55 -4.10
CA PHE A 77 14.58 -6.60 -5.14
C PHE A 77 15.38 -5.50 -4.46
N ASN A 78 16.70 -5.48 -4.65
CA ASN A 78 17.56 -4.47 -4.02
C ASN A 78 18.76 -4.12 -4.91
N ALA A 79 19.57 -3.16 -4.47
CA ALA A 79 20.75 -2.73 -5.20
C ALA A 79 21.74 -3.87 -5.55
N ASN A 80 21.73 -5.00 -4.83
CA ASN A 80 22.61 -6.14 -5.13
C ASN A 80 22.20 -6.94 -6.38
N ASN A 81 20.95 -6.80 -6.83
CA ASN A 81 20.44 -7.45 -8.03
C ASN A 81 19.86 -6.47 -9.06
N GLY A 82 20.20 -5.18 -8.94
CA GLY A 82 19.87 -4.15 -9.92
C GLY A 82 18.54 -3.43 -9.68
N TYR A 83 17.90 -3.66 -8.54
CA TYR A 83 16.60 -3.07 -8.18
C TYR A 83 16.75 -2.21 -6.91
N GLU A 84 17.39 -1.05 -6.97
CA GLU A 84 17.58 -0.19 -5.78
C GLU A 84 16.23 0.13 -5.10
N ASP A 85 16.17 0.03 -3.77
CA ASP A 85 14.97 0.38 -2.99
C ASP A 85 14.65 1.87 -3.15
N GLU A 86 13.38 2.20 -3.38
CA GLU A 86 12.87 3.56 -3.30
C GLU A 86 12.48 3.94 -1.85
N PRO A 87 12.53 5.22 -1.45
CA PRO A 87 11.98 5.64 -0.17
C PRO A 87 10.49 5.33 -0.06
N LEU A 88 10.03 5.02 1.15
CA LEU A 88 8.60 4.95 1.44
C LEU A 88 7.93 6.31 1.18
N THR A 89 6.84 6.30 0.40
CA THR A 89 6.10 7.52 0.04
C THR A 89 5.65 8.28 1.28
N GLY A 90 6.06 9.55 1.40
CA GLY A 90 5.68 10.43 2.51
C GLY A 90 6.22 10.05 3.89
N ILE A 91 7.17 9.11 3.99
CA ILE A 91 7.74 8.65 5.26
C ILE A 91 9.26 8.93 5.29
N PRO A 92 9.82 9.49 6.39
CA PRO A 92 9.11 9.98 7.57
C PRO A 92 8.18 11.14 7.23
N GLY A 93 7.02 11.19 7.88
CA GLY A 93 6.11 12.33 7.79
C GLY A 93 6.66 13.55 8.55
N TRP A 94 5.86 14.61 8.66
CA TRP A 94 6.30 15.84 9.37
C TRP A 94 6.56 15.65 10.88
N GLY A 95 6.19 14.49 11.44
CA GLY A 95 6.52 14.08 12.81
C GLY A 95 7.89 13.43 12.98
N ASP A 96 8.69 13.31 11.91
CA ASP A 96 10.03 12.70 11.87
C ASP A 96 10.11 11.22 12.32
N SER A 97 8.96 10.55 12.53
CA SER A 97 8.92 9.14 12.87
C SER A 97 8.97 8.26 11.62
N THR A 98 9.55 7.07 11.75
CA THR A 98 9.49 6.00 10.74
C THR A 98 8.50 4.92 11.10
N ASP A 99 7.77 5.05 12.21
CA ASP A 99 6.85 4.04 12.71
C ASP A 99 5.38 4.46 12.51
N GLY A 100 4.44 3.52 12.66
CA GLY A 100 3.01 3.81 12.73
C GLY A 100 2.39 4.09 11.35
N ILE A 101 2.90 3.40 10.34
CA ILE A 101 2.55 3.61 8.94
C ILE A 101 1.40 2.68 8.55
N ALA A 102 0.44 3.20 7.78
CA ALA A 102 -0.53 2.39 7.07
C ALA A 102 -0.77 2.99 5.68
N SER A 103 -0.37 2.30 4.62
CA SER A 103 -0.44 2.80 3.25
C SER A 103 -1.31 1.92 2.37
N GLU A 104 -1.96 2.53 1.38
CA GLU A 104 -2.76 1.85 0.38
C GLU A 104 -2.13 2.00 -1.01
N TYR A 105 -1.77 0.88 -1.64
CA TYR A 105 -1.25 0.80 -3.00
C TYR A 105 -2.34 0.28 -3.94
N ILE A 106 -2.72 1.08 -4.94
CA ILE A 106 -3.80 0.72 -5.86
C ILE A 106 -3.37 0.79 -7.33
N ALA A 107 -3.92 -0.14 -8.12
CA ALA A 107 -3.79 -0.14 -9.57
C ALA A 107 -4.89 -0.96 -10.23
N LEU A 108 -5.14 -0.71 -11.51
CA LEU A 108 -5.82 -1.64 -12.40
C LEU A 108 -4.77 -2.55 -13.04
N LEU A 109 -4.79 -3.84 -12.70
CA LEU A 109 -3.90 -4.83 -13.32
C LEU A 109 -4.49 -5.34 -14.63
N ASP A 110 -3.67 -5.36 -15.69
CA ASP A 110 -4.00 -5.94 -17.00
C ASP A 110 -3.75 -7.44 -16.98
N LEU A 111 -4.82 -8.22 -16.90
CA LEU A 111 -4.73 -9.66 -16.71
C LEU A 111 -5.47 -10.39 -17.82
N GLU A 112 -4.75 -11.28 -18.50
CA GLU A 112 -5.32 -12.27 -19.40
C GLU A 112 -5.94 -13.44 -18.64
N ARG A 113 -6.82 -14.20 -19.30
CA ARG A 113 -7.36 -15.44 -18.73
C ARG A 113 -6.24 -16.42 -18.37
N GLY A 114 -6.19 -16.86 -17.13
CA GLY A 114 -5.17 -17.81 -16.69
C GLY A 114 -4.89 -17.78 -15.18
N SER A 115 -3.96 -18.63 -14.76
CA SER A 115 -3.45 -18.66 -13.40
C SER A 115 -2.27 -17.71 -13.24
N TYR A 116 -2.27 -16.94 -12.16
CA TYR A 116 -1.15 -16.09 -11.77
C TYR A 116 -0.72 -16.45 -10.36
N LYS A 117 0.60 -16.39 -10.15
CA LYS A 117 1.18 -16.39 -8.80
C LYS A 117 1.70 -14.98 -8.52
N LEU A 118 1.20 -14.39 -7.45
CA LEU A 118 1.58 -13.07 -6.97
C LEU A 118 2.22 -13.20 -5.59
N GLY A 119 2.88 -12.14 -5.15
CA GLY A 119 3.38 -12.07 -3.79
C GLY A 119 3.59 -10.64 -3.30
N VAL A 120 3.63 -10.54 -1.98
CA VAL A 120 4.02 -9.32 -1.26
C VAL A 120 5.16 -9.69 -0.31
N ASN A 121 6.30 -9.03 -0.47
CA ASN A 121 7.32 -8.99 0.57
C ASN A 121 6.98 -7.81 1.49
N SER A 122 6.86 -8.02 2.80
CA SER A 122 6.57 -6.90 3.69
C SER A 122 7.17 -7.04 5.07
N ASP A 123 7.43 -5.88 5.66
CA ASP A 123 7.74 -5.60 7.06
C ASP A 123 6.88 -4.37 7.42
N ASP A 124 5.72 -4.46 8.06
CA ASP A 124 5.12 -5.62 8.73
C ASP A 124 4.05 -6.34 7.86
N GLY A 125 2.79 -5.95 8.02
CA GLY A 125 1.61 -6.70 7.56
C GLY A 125 0.96 -6.11 6.32
N PHE A 126 0.12 -6.91 5.68
CA PHE A 126 -0.60 -6.46 4.49
C PHE A 126 -1.90 -7.24 4.25
N HIS A 127 -2.76 -6.66 3.42
CA HIS A 127 -3.93 -7.29 2.81
C HIS A 127 -3.97 -6.94 1.32
N ALA A 128 -3.87 -7.97 0.47
CA ALA A 128 -3.98 -7.87 -0.98
C ALA A 128 -5.37 -8.34 -1.42
N SER A 129 -6.04 -7.54 -2.25
CA SER A 129 -7.43 -7.81 -2.65
C SER A 129 -7.77 -7.36 -4.07
N PHE A 130 -8.77 -8.03 -4.63
CA PHE A 130 -9.42 -7.66 -5.88
C PHE A 130 -10.88 -7.33 -5.62
N GLY A 131 -11.33 -6.16 -6.06
CA GLY A 131 -12.69 -5.68 -5.82
C GLY A 131 -13.31 -5.02 -7.04
N ALA A 132 -14.60 -4.71 -6.97
CA ALA A 132 -15.21 -3.80 -7.94
C ALA A 132 -14.60 -2.38 -7.81
N ASN A 133 -14.21 -2.02 -6.58
CA ASN A 133 -13.58 -0.77 -6.21
C ASN A 133 -12.51 -1.05 -5.14
N PHE A 134 -11.54 -0.15 -4.97
CA PHE A 134 -10.38 -0.39 -4.11
C PHE A 134 -10.77 -0.56 -2.63
N GLY A 135 -11.56 0.37 -2.09
CA GLY A 135 -12.06 0.29 -0.70
C GLY A 135 -13.40 -0.44 -0.55
N ASP A 136 -13.67 -1.47 -1.34
CA ASP A 136 -14.90 -2.26 -1.21
C ASP A 136 -14.77 -3.29 -0.08
N LEU A 137 -15.65 -3.24 0.92
CA LEU A 137 -15.62 -4.19 2.05
C LEU A 137 -15.86 -5.64 1.64
N LEU A 138 -16.46 -5.87 0.47
CA LEU A 138 -16.68 -7.21 -0.08
C LEU A 138 -15.63 -7.61 -1.12
N ALA A 139 -14.53 -6.86 -1.23
CA ALA A 139 -13.41 -7.24 -2.08
C ALA A 139 -12.90 -8.64 -1.72
N GLN A 140 -12.53 -9.42 -2.73
CA GLN A 140 -11.99 -10.74 -2.55
C GLN A 140 -10.54 -10.63 -2.06
N THR A 141 -10.26 -11.19 -0.88
CA THR A 141 -8.89 -11.35 -0.38
C THR A 141 -8.13 -12.33 -1.26
N ALA A 142 -7.01 -11.89 -1.83
CA ALA A 142 -6.07 -12.72 -2.57
C ALA A 142 -4.92 -13.21 -1.66
N GLY A 143 -4.40 -12.34 -0.81
CA GLY A 143 -3.33 -12.64 0.13
C GLY A 143 -3.40 -11.76 1.38
N ILE A 144 -2.93 -12.26 2.52
CA ILE A 144 -2.94 -11.53 3.78
C ILE A 144 -1.82 -12.01 4.70
N PHE A 145 -1.20 -11.08 5.42
CA PHE A 145 -0.46 -11.34 6.65
C PHE A 145 -0.93 -10.33 7.71
N ASP A 146 -1.70 -10.82 8.68
CA ASP A 146 -2.30 -10.01 9.75
C ASP A 146 -1.47 -10.11 11.04
N GLY A 147 -0.44 -9.28 11.14
CA GLY A 147 0.48 -9.26 12.27
C GLY A 147 1.75 -8.47 11.99
N GLY A 148 2.69 -8.50 12.94
CA GLY A 148 4.04 -7.99 12.78
C GLY A 148 5.02 -9.07 12.28
N ARG A 149 5.94 -8.70 11.40
CA ARG A 149 7.03 -9.56 10.90
C ARG A 149 8.14 -8.71 10.31
N GLY A 150 9.36 -9.24 10.33
CA GLY A 150 10.42 -8.72 9.46
C GLY A 150 10.20 -9.07 7.98
N ALA A 151 10.89 -8.35 7.09
CA ALA A 151 10.88 -8.53 5.63
C ALA A 151 10.76 -9.99 5.18
N SER A 152 9.58 -10.38 4.69
CA SER A 152 9.29 -11.77 4.28
C SER A 152 8.21 -11.84 3.21
N ASP A 153 8.26 -12.88 2.38
CA ASP A 153 7.25 -13.10 1.33
C ASP A 153 5.98 -13.75 1.86
N THR A 154 4.85 -13.30 1.31
CA THR A 154 3.62 -14.09 1.24
C THR A 154 3.25 -14.25 -0.23
N ASN A 155 3.28 -15.49 -0.72
CA ASN A 155 2.86 -15.82 -2.08
C ASN A 155 1.40 -16.30 -2.10
N PHE A 156 0.66 -15.96 -3.14
CA PHE A 156 -0.72 -16.39 -3.34
C PHE A 156 -1.02 -16.59 -4.83
N GLU A 157 -2.05 -17.37 -5.12
CA GLU A 157 -2.45 -17.71 -6.48
C GLU A 157 -3.86 -17.22 -6.77
N ILE A 158 -4.07 -16.70 -7.97
CA ILE A 158 -5.39 -16.28 -8.48
C ILE A 158 -5.65 -16.95 -9.83
N PHE A 159 -6.93 -17.06 -10.18
CA PHE A 159 -7.35 -17.47 -11.51
C PHE A 159 -8.25 -16.39 -12.11
N ILE A 160 -7.88 -15.94 -13.29
CA ILE A 160 -8.61 -14.93 -14.07
C ILE A 160 -9.46 -15.67 -15.10
N GLU A 161 -10.77 -15.56 -14.97
CA GLU A 161 -11.72 -16.25 -15.86
C GLU A 161 -11.89 -15.52 -17.21
N GLU A 162 -11.88 -14.19 -17.18
CA GLU A 162 -12.05 -13.31 -18.34
C GLU A 162 -10.91 -12.29 -18.39
N ALA A 163 -10.35 -12.04 -19.57
CA ALA A 163 -9.29 -11.05 -19.70
C ALA A 163 -9.83 -9.63 -19.43
N GLY A 164 -9.05 -8.79 -18.74
CA GLY A 164 -9.42 -7.40 -18.52
C GLY A 164 -8.62 -6.69 -17.44
N LEU A 165 -9.14 -5.52 -17.05
CA LEU A 165 -8.58 -4.66 -16.01
C LEU A 165 -9.22 -4.94 -14.65
N TYR A 166 -8.38 -5.39 -13.71
CA TYR A 166 -8.81 -5.80 -12.36
C TYR A 166 -8.33 -4.78 -11.31
N PRO A 167 -9.26 -4.14 -10.57
CA PRO A 167 -8.89 -3.29 -9.44
C PRO A 167 -8.21 -4.11 -8.36
N TYR A 168 -6.92 -3.85 -8.18
CA TYR A 168 -6.06 -4.48 -7.21
C TYR A 168 -5.67 -3.45 -6.15
N ARG A 169 -5.73 -3.87 -4.90
CA ARG A 169 -5.36 -3.07 -3.74
C ARG A 169 -4.48 -3.88 -2.82
N VAL A 170 -3.38 -3.28 -2.38
CA VAL A 170 -2.59 -3.76 -1.24
C VAL A 170 -2.65 -2.69 -0.15
N ALA A 171 -3.33 -2.98 0.96
CA ALA A 171 -3.13 -2.24 2.19
C ALA A 171 -1.92 -2.85 2.91
N TRP A 172 -0.97 -2.01 3.30
CA TRP A 172 0.23 -2.42 4.04
C TRP A 172 0.38 -1.54 5.27
N TRP A 173 0.94 -2.10 6.34
CA TRP A 173 1.18 -1.36 7.57
C TRP A 173 2.46 -1.83 8.26
N GLU A 174 3.00 -0.92 9.05
CA GLU A 174 4.20 -1.12 9.87
C GLU A 174 3.97 -0.46 11.23
N GLY A 175 4.28 -1.20 12.30
CA GLY A 175 3.96 -0.79 13.67
C GLY A 175 5.15 -0.32 14.50
N GLY A 176 6.37 -0.73 14.15
CA GLY A 176 7.62 -0.28 14.73
C GLY A 176 8.81 -1.15 14.32
N GLY A 177 9.94 -0.53 13.97
CA GLY A 177 11.17 -1.23 13.62
C GLY A 177 11.60 -1.06 12.17
N GLY A 178 11.63 -2.16 11.41
CA GLY A 178 11.96 -2.15 9.99
C GLY A 178 10.70 -1.93 9.17
N ALA A 179 10.81 -1.25 8.03
CA ALA A 179 9.66 -1.00 7.17
C ALA A 179 10.03 -1.19 5.70
N ASN A 180 9.40 -2.17 5.04
CA ASN A 180 9.56 -2.36 3.59
C ASN A 180 8.32 -2.98 2.96
N ILE A 181 8.17 -2.75 1.67
CA ILE A 181 7.16 -3.41 0.84
C ILE A 181 7.66 -3.64 -0.59
N GLU A 182 7.41 -4.85 -1.10
CA GLU A 182 7.54 -5.19 -2.51
C GLU A 182 6.25 -5.84 -3.00
N ILE A 183 5.76 -5.42 -4.18
CA ILE A 183 4.60 -6.06 -4.82
C ILE A 183 5.05 -6.70 -6.14
N PHE A 184 4.97 -8.02 -6.21
CA PHE A 184 5.52 -8.79 -7.32
C PHE A 184 4.57 -9.86 -7.84
N SER A 185 4.89 -10.35 -9.04
CA SER A 185 4.34 -11.54 -9.66
C SER A 185 5.44 -12.56 -9.94
N VAL A 186 5.08 -13.78 -10.30
CA VAL A 186 6.03 -14.79 -10.77
C VAL A 186 5.87 -14.97 -12.27
N VAL A 187 6.86 -14.51 -13.04
CA VAL A 187 6.91 -14.61 -14.50
C VAL A 187 7.97 -15.63 -14.88
N ALA A 188 7.57 -16.65 -15.64
CA ALA A 188 8.46 -17.75 -16.06
C ALA A 188 9.25 -18.44 -14.92
N GLY A 189 8.72 -18.41 -13.69
CA GLY A 189 9.35 -19.02 -12.51
C GLY A 189 10.19 -18.06 -11.66
N GLU A 190 10.43 -16.84 -12.13
CA GLU A 190 11.20 -15.81 -11.43
C GLU A 190 10.28 -14.74 -10.83
N LYS A 191 10.70 -14.13 -9.71
CA LYS A 191 9.97 -12.99 -9.14
C LYS A 191 10.20 -11.77 -10.02
N THR A 192 9.13 -11.03 -10.28
CA THR A 192 9.13 -9.83 -11.14
C THR A 192 8.24 -8.77 -10.50
N LEU A 193 8.78 -7.57 -10.28
CA LEU A 193 7.98 -6.43 -9.81
C LEU A 193 6.82 -6.19 -10.77
N ILE A 194 5.61 -5.99 -10.23
CA ILE A 194 4.47 -5.65 -11.08
C ILE A 194 4.74 -4.28 -11.71
N ASN A 195 4.51 -4.19 -13.02
CA ASN A 195 4.75 -3.02 -13.86
C ASN A 195 6.23 -2.71 -14.14
N ASP A 196 7.13 -3.67 -13.88
CA ASP A 196 8.53 -3.59 -14.34
C ASP A 196 8.61 -3.46 -15.87
N PRO A 197 9.12 -2.34 -16.42
CA PRO A 197 9.18 -2.09 -17.86
C PRO A 197 10.30 -2.88 -18.56
N ASP A 198 11.27 -3.38 -17.81
CA ASP A 198 12.45 -4.06 -18.34
C ASP A 198 12.27 -5.59 -18.40
N VAL A 199 11.18 -6.13 -17.84
CA VAL A 199 10.87 -7.56 -17.84
C VAL A 199 9.70 -7.89 -18.75
N GLU A 200 9.98 -8.60 -19.84
CA GLU A 200 8.94 -9.14 -20.73
C GLU A 200 8.00 -10.08 -19.96
N GLY A 201 6.70 -9.86 -20.09
CA GLY A 201 5.67 -10.63 -19.37
C GLY A 201 5.34 -10.09 -17.98
N SER A 202 5.99 -9.01 -17.52
CA SER A 202 5.56 -8.25 -16.34
C SER A 202 4.10 -7.81 -16.49
N ILE A 203 3.33 -7.96 -15.40
CA ILE A 203 1.93 -7.53 -15.36
C ILE A 203 1.88 -6.01 -15.42
N LYS A 204 1.15 -5.46 -16.38
CA LYS A 204 0.96 -4.01 -16.47
C LYS A 204 0.02 -3.51 -15.38
N ALA A 205 0.35 -2.35 -14.80
CA ALA A 205 -0.47 -1.68 -13.80
C ALA A 205 -0.83 -0.27 -14.29
N TYR A 206 -2.12 0.05 -14.32
CA TYR A 206 -2.60 1.38 -14.71
C TYR A 206 -3.22 2.12 -13.51
N THR A 207 -3.03 3.43 -13.47
CA THR A 207 -3.71 4.31 -12.50
C THR A 207 -5.08 4.77 -13.02
N ILE A 208 -5.87 5.40 -12.16
CA ILE A 208 -7.16 5.98 -12.53
C ILE A 208 -6.94 7.36 -13.17
N ALA A 209 -7.51 7.58 -14.35
CA ALA A 209 -7.44 8.87 -15.02
C ALA A 209 -8.13 9.95 -14.16
N GLY A 210 -7.42 11.06 -13.91
CA GLY A 210 -7.93 12.16 -13.08
C GLY A 210 -7.84 11.91 -11.56
N ALA A 211 -7.13 10.87 -11.12
CA ALA A 211 -6.71 10.80 -9.72
C ALA A 211 -5.85 12.02 -9.37
N VAL A 212 -6.09 12.59 -8.18
CA VAL A 212 -5.24 13.63 -7.60
C VAL A 212 -3.90 13.00 -7.24
N VAL A 213 -2.80 13.69 -7.56
CA VAL A 213 -1.41 13.31 -7.29
C VAL A 213 -0.59 14.56 -7.01
N ASP A 214 0.44 14.45 -6.16
CA ASP A 214 1.37 15.53 -5.82
C ASP A 214 0.69 16.79 -5.23
N GLU A 215 -0.49 16.63 -4.63
CA GLU A 215 -1.21 17.66 -3.89
C GLU A 215 -2.14 17.02 -2.85
N SER A 216 -2.40 17.74 -1.75
CA SER A 216 -3.25 17.24 -0.67
C SER A 216 -4.71 17.12 -1.09
N THR A 217 -5.34 16.04 -0.67
CA THR A 217 -6.74 15.73 -0.99
C THR A 217 -7.41 15.00 0.16
N THR A 218 -8.73 15.17 0.29
CA THR A 218 -9.57 14.36 1.19
C THR A 218 -10.24 13.20 0.46
N VAL A 219 -10.01 13.08 -0.86
CA VAL A 219 -10.68 12.13 -1.74
C VAL A 219 -9.69 11.10 -2.27
N ARG A 220 -9.99 9.82 -2.02
CA ARG A 220 -9.27 8.70 -2.63
C ARG A 220 -9.87 8.33 -3.97
N ALA A 221 -9.01 7.91 -4.90
CA ALA A 221 -9.40 7.45 -6.22
C ALA A 221 -10.39 6.27 -6.16
N THR A 222 -11.27 6.21 -7.15
CA THR A 222 -12.35 5.22 -7.24
C THR A 222 -12.42 4.70 -8.67
N THR A 223 -12.81 3.43 -8.83
CA THR A 223 -13.09 2.85 -10.16
C THR A 223 -14.39 3.39 -10.76
N GLY A 224 -15.18 4.16 -9.99
CA GLY A 224 -16.53 4.58 -10.34
C GLY A 224 -17.59 3.48 -10.21
N ARG A 225 -17.19 2.24 -9.90
CA ARG A 225 -18.11 1.12 -9.65
C ARG A 225 -18.67 1.21 -8.23
N ALA A 226 -19.89 0.70 -8.05
CA ALA A 226 -20.51 0.58 -6.73
C ALA A 226 -19.65 -0.26 -5.78
N LYS A 227 -19.68 0.06 -4.49
CA LYS A 227 -18.95 -0.64 -3.43
C LYS A 227 -19.76 -0.66 -2.14
N VAL A 228 -19.46 -1.61 -1.25
CA VAL A 228 -20.02 -1.66 0.10
C VAL A 228 -19.10 -0.93 1.06
N LEU A 229 -19.68 -0.11 1.93
CA LEU A 229 -19.00 0.64 2.99
C LEU A 229 -19.65 0.33 4.34
N SER A 230 -18.87 0.45 5.42
CA SER A 230 -19.41 0.43 6.78
C SER A 230 -20.01 1.80 7.07
N VAL A 231 -21.20 1.83 7.66
CA VAL A 231 -21.89 3.05 8.12
C VAL A 231 -21.94 3.13 9.63
#